data_AF-A0A538D555-F1
#
_entry.id   AF-A0A538D555-F1
#
_cell.length_a   1.000
_cell.length_b   1.000
_cell.length_c   1.000
_cell.angle_alpha   90.00
_cell.angle_beta   90.00
_cell.angle_gamma   90.00
#
_symmetry.space_group_name_H-M   'P 1'
#
loop_
_entity.id
_entity.type
_entity.pdbx_description
1 polymer ?
#
loop_
_entity_poly.entity_id
_entity_poly.type
_entity_poly.pdbx_seq_one_letter_code
_entity_poly.pdbx_strand_id
1 'polypeptide(L)'
;MENSAGAGGTIGRSIEELAAIYDRLDGHPRLGVCLDSCHLFVSGCDVTERAALDGVLDELDRRMGRDRLRVLHVNDAQAPLGSNRDRHANVGEGLLGERLGVFLG
;
A
#
# COMPACT_ATOMS: atom_id res chain seq x y z
N MET A 1 -1.45 -0.44 11.12
CA MET A 1 -0.50 -1.27 10.33
C MET A 1 -0.34 -0.60 8.99
N GLU A 2 0.79 -0.77 8.33
CA GLU A 2 1.05 -0.23 7.00
C GLU A 2 1.57 -1.35 6.10
N ASN A 3 1.26 -1.32 4.81
CA ASN A 3 1.88 -2.24 3.86
C ASN A 3 3.37 -1.89 3.72
N SER A 4 4.23 -2.90 3.56
CA SER A 4 5.67 -2.69 3.42
C SER A 4 6.16 -2.93 1.99
N ALA A 5 7.35 -2.40 1.67
CA ALA A 5 8.03 -2.66 0.41
C ALA A 5 8.43 -4.14 0.20
N GLY A 6 8.37 -4.99 1.23
CA GLY A 6 8.81 -6.38 1.16
C GLY A 6 10.33 -6.57 1.16
N ALA A 7 11.08 -5.66 1.77
CA ALA A 7 12.54 -5.73 1.86
C ALA A 7 12.99 -6.77 2.90
N GLY A 8 13.77 -7.78 2.48
CA GLY A 8 14.33 -8.76 3.41
C GLY A 8 13.25 -9.53 4.18
N GLY A 9 13.27 -9.43 5.51
CA GLY A 9 12.33 -10.12 6.41
C GLY A 9 11.14 -9.28 6.88
N THR A 10 10.81 -8.17 6.21
CA THR A 10 9.64 -7.35 6.57
C THR A 10 8.33 -8.12 6.36
N ILE A 11 7.34 -7.85 7.21
CA ILE A 11 6.00 -8.44 7.15
C ILE A 11 5.02 -7.37 6.66
N GLY A 12 3.95 -7.78 5.97
CA GLY A 12 2.87 -6.91 5.52
C GLY A 12 3.09 -6.38 4.12
N ARG A 13 3.81 -7.10 3.24
CA ARG A 13 4.00 -6.64 1.85
C ARG A 13 2.73 -6.67 1.01
N SER A 14 1.72 -7.43 1.43
CA SER A 14 0.45 -7.61 0.74
C SER A 14 -0.74 -7.40 1.68
N ILE A 15 -1.91 -7.10 1.10
CA ILE A 15 -3.17 -7.04 1.86
C ILE A 15 -3.48 -8.37 2.56
N GLU A 16 -3.10 -9.49 1.94
CA GLU A 16 -3.23 -10.82 2.54
C GLU A 16 -2.43 -10.95 3.84
N GLU A 17 -1.18 -10.51 3.88
CA GLU A 17 -0.36 -10.56 5.10
C GLU A 17 -0.91 -9.62 6.18
N LEU A 18 -1.38 -8.42 5.79
CA LEU A 18 -2.03 -7.49 6.72
C LEU A 18 -3.33 -8.07 7.30
N ALA A 19 -4.14 -8.72 6.47
CA ALA A 19 -5.37 -9.39 6.89
C ALA A 19 -5.06 -10.54 7.86
N ALA A 20 -4.01 -11.33 7.60
CA ALA A 20 -3.61 -12.40 8.51
C ALA A 20 -3.25 -11.87 9.92
N ILE A 21 -2.59 -10.73 10.01
CA ILE A 21 -2.31 -10.07 11.31
C ILE A 21 -3.61 -9.56 11.95
N TYR A 22 -4.48 -8.91 11.16
CA TYR A 22 -5.76 -8.41 11.62
C TYR A 22 -6.65 -9.51 12.21
N ASP A 23 -6.75 -10.64 11.51
CA ASP A 23 -7.53 -11.82 11.93
C ASP A 23 -6.95 -12.44 13.19
N ARG A 24 -5.61 -12.52 13.30
CA ARG A 24 -4.97 -13.07 14.50
C ARG A 24 -5.16 -12.21 15.75
N LEU A 25 -5.47 -10.93 15.56
CA LEU A 25 -5.82 -9.96 16.59
C LEU A 25 -7.35 -9.82 16.77
N ASP A 26 -8.13 -10.78 16.26
CA ASP A 26 -9.59 -10.84 16.40
C ASP A 26 -10.29 -9.55 15.91
N GLY A 27 -9.76 -8.94 14.84
CA GLY A 27 -10.33 -7.75 14.24
C GLY A 27 -10.35 -6.52 15.17
N HIS A 28 -9.36 -6.43 16.07
CA HIS A 28 -9.31 -5.45 17.16
C HIS A 28 -9.83 -4.06 16.77
N PRO A 29 -10.76 -3.44 17.54
CA PRO A 29 -11.49 -2.24 17.11
C PRO A 29 -10.60 -1.01 16.87
N ARG A 30 -9.46 -0.92 17.56
CA ARG A 30 -8.47 0.16 17.36
C ARG A 30 -7.48 -0.07 16.21
N LEU A 31 -7.53 -1.22 15.55
CA LEU A 31 -6.60 -1.54 14.48
C LEU A 31 -7.10 -0.91 13.17
N GLY A 32 -6.26 -0.07 12.58
CA GLY A 32 -6.45 0.53 11.26
C GLY A 32 -5.28 0.21 10.33
N VAL A 33 -5.50 0.47 9.04
CA VAL A 33 -4.57 0.26 7.94
C VAL A 33 -4.19 1.62 7.33
N CYS A 34 -2.89 1.80 7.13
CA CYS A 34 -2.30 2.82 6.27
C CYS A 34 -1.91 2.14 4.95
N LEU A 35 -2.22 2.75 3.81
CA LEU A 35 -1.65 2.33 2.53
C LEU A 35 -0.61 3.35 2.07
N ASP A 36 0.59 2.87 1.77
CA ASP A 36 1.68 3.65 1.21
C ASP A 36 1.86 3.34 -0.28
N SER A 37 1.77 4.36 -1.12
CA SER A 37 1.86 4.24 -2.58
C SER A 37 3.24 3.81 -3.08
N CYS A 38 4.31 4.27 -2.43
CA CYS A 38 5.68 3.86 -2.76
C CYS A 38 5.83 2.38 -2.44
N HIS A 39 5.41 1.94 -1.26
CA HIS A 39 5.49 0.54 -0.85
C HIS A 39 4.69 -0.40 -1.77
N LEU A 40 3.46 -0.02 -2.15
CA LEU A 40 2.66 -0.79 -3.11
C LEU A 40 3.40 -0.94 -4.44
N PHE A 41 3.94 0.16 -4.97
CA PHE A 41 4.70 0.14 -6.22
C PHE A 41 5.96 -0.72 -6.12
N VAL A 42 6.84 -0.49 -5.15
CA VAL A 42 8.11 -1.23 -5.09
C VAL A 42 7.95 -2.69 -4.67
N SER A 43 6.81 -3.08 -4.07
CA SER A 43 6.47 -4.48 -3.76
C SER A 43 5.90 -5.26 -4.95
N GLY A 44 5.66 -4.60 -6.09
CA GLY A 44 5.21 -5.20 -7.35
C GLY A 44 3.77 -4.90 -7.76
N CYS A 45 3.05 -4.05 -7.02
CA CYS A 45 1.71 -3.62 -7.38
C CYS A 45 1.78 -2.29 -8.14
N ASP A 46 1.57 -2.31 -9.46
CA ASP A 46 1.59 -1.09 -10.27
C ASP A 46 0.32 -0.25 -10.04
N VAL A 47 0.32 0.48 -8.95
CA VAL A 47 -0.75 1.39 -8.52
C VAL A 47 -0.73 2.72 -9.26
N THR A 48 -0.05 2.82 -10.39
CA THR A 48 -0.15 3.99 -11.27
C THR A 48 -1.39 3.96 -12.15
N GLU A 49 -2.07 2.81 -12.22
CA GLU A 49 -3.35 2.61 -12.90
C GLU A 49 -4.50 2.55 -11.89
N ARG A 50 -5.59 3.28 -12.17
CA ARG A 50 -6.78 3.37 -11.30
C ARG A 50 -7.34 1.99 -10.95
N ALA A 51 -7.44 1.11 -11.94
CA ALA A 51 -7.96 -0.25 -11.77
C ALA A 51 -7.11 -1.12 -10.82
N ALA A 52 -5.80 -0.90 -10.79
CA ALA A 52 -4.91 -1.62 -9.87
C ALA A 52 -5.13 -1.15 -8.42
N LEU A 53 -5.24 0.16 -8.21
CA LEU A 53 -5.59 0.70 -6.90
C LEU A 53 -6.99 0.25 -6.45
N ASP A 54 -7.98 0.20 -7.35
CA ASP A 54 -9.30 -0.36 -7.04
C ASP A 54 -9.22 -1.80 -6.58
N GLY A 55 -8.45 -2.65 -7.26
CA GLY A 55 -8.24 -4.03 -6.83
C GLY A 55 -7.62 -4.14 -5.43
N VAL A 56 -6.66 -3.28 -5.09
CA VAL A 56 -6.08 -3.23 -3.73
C VAL A 56 -7.11 -2.82 -2.69
N LEU A 57 -7.91 -1.80 -3.01
CA LEU A 57 -8.95 -1.27 -2.13
C LEU A 57 -10.08 -2.29 -1.93
N ASP A 58 -10.52 -2.97 -2.98
CA ASP A 58 -11.55 -4.00 -2.92
C ASP A 58 -11.09 -5.21 -2.11
N GLU A 59 -9.82 -5.60 -2.25
CA GLU A 59 -9.24 -6.66 -1.41
C GLU A 59 -9.20 -6.26 0.06
N LEU A 60 -8.82 -5.01 0.37
CA LEU A 60 -8.82 -4.48 1.73
C LEU A 60 -10.24 -4.49 2.32
N ASP A 61 -11.23 -4.03 1.55
CA ASP A 61 -12.63 -4.00 2.00
C ASP A 61 -13.16 -5.40 2.25
N ARG A 62 -12.94 -6.33 1.31
CA ARG A 62 -13.36 -7.72 1.43
C ARG A 62 -12.78 -8.43 2.66
N ARG A 63 -11.53 -8.13 3.03
CA ARG A 63 -10.79 -8.85 4.09
C ARG A 63 -10.96 -8.22 5.46
N MET A 64 -10.94 -6.89 5.54
CA MET A 64 -10.88 -6.16 6.83
C MET A 64 -12.00 -5.11 6.97
N GLY A 65 -12.62 -4.70 5.86
CA GLY A 65 -13.62 -3.63 5.78
C GLY A 65 -13.00 -2.28 5.41
N ARG A 66 -13.66 -1.53 4.51
CA ARG A 66 -13.21 -0.22 3.99
C ARG A 66 -12.95 0.78 5.12
N ASP A 67 -13.75 0.74 6.18
CA ASP A 67 -13.59 1.60 7.36
C ASP A 67 -12.25 1.40 8.08
N ARG A 68 -11.51 0.33 7.79
CA ARG A 68 -10.17 0.11 8.34
C ARG A 68 -9.10 0.94 7.65
N LEU A 69 -9.32 1.42 6.42
CA LEU A 69 -8.39 2.36 5.80
C LEU A 69 -8.49 3.71 6.52
N ARG A 70 -7.45 4.08 7.25
CA ARG A 70 -7.44 5.31 8.08
C ARG A 70 -6.53 6.39 7.53
N VAL A 71 -5.50 6.01 6.78
CA VAL A 71 -4.45 6.91 6.30
C VAL A 71 -3.98 6.45 4.92
N LEU A 72 -3.63 7.42 4.08
CA LEU A 72 -2.85 7.20 2.87
C LEU A 72 -1.52 7.93 3.03
N HIS A 73 -0.42 7.22 2.84
CA HIS A 73 0.88 7.81 2.59
C HIS A 73 1.08 7.90 1.09
N VAL A 74 0.94 9.12 0.56
CA VAL A 74 1.08 9.41 -0.87
C VAL A 74 2.54 9.82 -1.14
N ASN A 75 3.40 8.81 -1.23
CA ASN A 75 4.82 8.94 -1.49
C ASN A 75 5.13 8.53 -2.94
N ASP A 76 5.97 9.31 -3.63
CA ASP A 76 6.56 8.89 -4.89
C ASP A 76 7.69 7.88 -4.64
N ALA A 77 8.08 7.10 -5.65
CA ALA A 77 9.11 6.07 -5.55
C ALA A 77 10.34 6.44 -6.38
N GLN A 78 11.50 6.47 -5.73
CA GLN A 78 12.79 6.59 -6.42
C GLN A 78 13.26 5.25 -7.01
N ALA A 79 12.74 4.13 -6.50
CA ALA A 79 13.15 2.78 -6.91
C ALA A 79 12.13 2.10 -7.85
N PRO A 80 12.57 1.22 -8.77
CA PRO A 80 11.68 0.57 -9.74
C PRO A 80 10.57 -0.31 -9.11
N LEU A 81 9.50 -0.52 -9.89
CA LEU A 81 8.43 -1.48 -9.63
C LEU A 81 9.01 -2.85 -9.28
N GLY A 82 8.54 -3.47 -8.19
CA GLY A 82 8.97 -4.80 -7.76
C GLY A 82 10.44 -4.90 -7.32
N SER A 83 11.10 -3.77 -7.04
CA SER A 83 12.50 -3.76 -6.57
C SER A 83 12.65 -4.12 -5.09
N ASN A 84 11.55 -4.09 -4.33
CA ASN A 84 11.48 -4.21 -2.88
C ASN A 84 12.38 -3.20 -2.15
N ARG A 85 12.71 -2.06 -2.78
CA ARG A 85 13.53 -1.00 -2.21
C ARG A 85 12.65 0.15 -1.76
N ASP A 86 12.51 0.29 -0.46
CA ASP A 86 11.86 1.43 0.17
C ASP A 86 12.72 2.70 0.03
N ARG A 87 12.47 3.47 -1.02
CA ARG A 87 13.14 4.75 -1.31
C ARG A 87 12.13 5.74 -1.86
N HIS A 88 11.69 6.64 -0.99
CA HIS A 88 10.74 7.68 -1.36
C HIS A 88 11.41 8.75 -2.21
N ALA A 89 10.63 9.36 -3.10
CA ALA A 89 10.97 10.62 -3.76
C ALA A 89 9.94 11.69 -3.36
N ASN A 90 10.27 12.96 -3.58
CA ASN A 90 9.26 14.02 -3.46
C ASN A 90 8.14 13.76 -4.48
N VAL A 91 6.94 14.22 -4.15
CA VAL A 91 5.76 14.09 -5.02
C VAL A 91 6.07 14.66 -6.41
N GLY A 92 5.94 13.83 -7.45
CA GLY A 92 6.17 14.24 -8.84
C GLY A 92 7.63 14.12 -9.30
N GLU A 93 8.56 13.79 -8.40
CA GLU A 93 10.00 13.68 -8.70
C GLU A 93 10.48 12.22 -8.81
N GLY A 94 9.59 11.24 -8.63
CA GLY A 94 9.90 9.82 -8.74
C GLY A 94 9.28 9.14 -9.96
N LEU A 95 9.21 7.82 -9.91
CA LEU A 95 8.74 6.96 -11.01
C LEU A 95 7.22 6.90 -11.11
N LEU A 96 6.48 7.20 -10.03
CA LEU A 96 5.02 7.32 -10.11
C LEU A 96 4.68 8.68 -10.73
N GLY A 97 5.39 9.75 -10.35
CA GLY A 97 5.24 11.07 -10.94
C GLY A 97 3.80 11.60 -10.84
N GLU A 98 3.30 12.21 -11.92
CA GLU A 98 1.92 12.70 -11.99
C GLU A 98 0.86 11.60 -11.79
N ARG A 99 1.21 10.33 -12.00
CA ARG A 99 0.28 9.20 -11.80
C ARG A 99 -0.06 8.97 -10.32
N LEU A 100 0.63 9.61 -9.37
CA LEU A 100 0.18 9.68 -7.98
C LEU A 100 -1.24 10.26 -7.84
N GLY A 101 -1.71 11.03 -8.84
CA GLY A 101 -3.07 11.56 -8.88
C GLY A 101 -4.17 10.52 -8.68
N VAL A 102 -3.93 9.24 -9.03
CA VAL A 102 -4.91 8.16 -8.82
C VAL A 102 -5.29 7.93 -7.35
N PHE A 103 -4.47 8.40 -6.40
CA PHE A 103 -4.75 8.36 -4.96
C PHE A 103 -5.55 9.56 -4.44
N LEU A 104 -5.73 10.60 -5.27
CA LEU A 104 -6.30 11.89 -4.87
C LEU A 104 -7.68 12.20 -5.49
N GLY A 105 -8.12 11.45 -6.50
CA GLY A 105 -9.44 11.60 -7.14
C GLY A 105 -9.53 10.95 -8.50
#